data_AF-A0A318J9N1-F1
#
_entry.id   AF-A0A318J9N1-F1
#
_cell.length_a   1.000
_cell.length_b   1.000
_cell.length_c   1.000
_cell.angle_alpha   90.00
_cell.angle_beta   90.00
_cell.angle_gamma   90.00
#
_symmetry.space_group_name_H-M   'P 1'
#
loop_
_entity.id
_entity.type
_entity.pdbx_description
1 polymer ?
#
loop_
_entity_poly.entity_id
_entity_poly.type
_entity_poly.pdbx_seq_one_letter_code
_entity_poly.pdbx_strand_id
1 'polypeptide(L)'
;MNSNSRLKIPTSFVSYAATEMTNNGLTGPKLVEITSSYAVDYSIDIPHARYPFDSPNKRTALLDNLLCFSPKQQYQIIREMCDRLNPDGNVAALVALKVKLFNEYRDFADLDNEDAIHSTLIIEARHWLSEYPETKKLFDEALQKHAHGVFQRNTLDDLRLGLEILIRQLFSNQKSLENQMSAIGNFVKEKGGSPQLANMFEKLVDYYTKYQNTYVKHDDAVVTAEVEFVFELTSSFIKHFLRLKSA
;
A
#
# COMPACT_ATOMS: atom_id res chain seq x y z
N MET A 1 -9.48 -17.21 30.25
CA MET A 1 -8.75 -18.23 29.45
C MET A 1 -9.06 -17.94 27.99
N ASN A 2 -8.18 -17.48 27.10
CA ASN A 2 -6.73 -17.40 27.07
C ASN A 2 -6.28 -16.02 26.54
N SER A 3 -5.49 -15.33 27.34
CA SER A 3 -4.64 -14.19 26.97
C SER A 3 -3.33 -14.71 26.38
N ASN A 4 -2.86 -14.08 25.29
CA ASN A 4 -1.53 -14.24 24.67
C ASN A 4 -1.18 -15.59 24.02
N SER A 5 -1.78 -15.90 22.86
CA SER A 5 -1.02 -16.66 21.85
C SER A 5 0.00 -15.71 21.21
N ARG A 6 1.27 -15.89 21.55
CA ARG A 6 2.43 -15.16 20.98
C ARG A 6 2.26 -15.00 19.47
N LEU A 7 2.06 -13.77 19.00
CA LEU A 7 2.09 -13.41 17.59
C LEU A 7 3.43 -13.90 17.02
N LYS A 8 3.41 -14.99 16.24
CA LYS A 8 4.58 -15.55 15.54
C LYS A 8 4.12 -15.99 14.16
N ILE A 9 4.93 -15.74 13.12
CA ILE A 9 4.71 -16.34 11.81
C ILE A 9 5.11 -17.83 11.89
N PRO A 10 4.19 -18.77 11.62
CA PRO A 10 4.49 -20.20 11.68
C PRO A 10 5.65 -20.58 10.76
N THR A 11 6.52 -21.49 11.21
CA THR A 11 7.61 -22.03 10.38
C THR A 11 7.10 -22.66 9.08
N SER A 12 5.89 -23.23 9.11
CA SER A 12 5.22 -23.74 7.91
C SER A 12 4.96 -22.64 6.87
N PHE A 13 4.56 -21.44 7.31
CA PHE A 13 4.37 -20.29 6.43
C PHE A 13 5.71 -19.78 5.89
N VAL A 14 6.74 -19.65 6.74
CA VAL A 14 8.09 -19.22 6.29
C VAL A 14 8.67 -20.23 5.28
N SER A 15 8.48 -21.53 5.51
CA SER A 15 8.89 -22.58 4.56
C SER A 15 8.11 -22.51 3.25
N TYR A 16 6.81 -22.21 3.31
CA TYR A 16 5.99 -21.97 2.12
C TYR A 16 6.52 -20.76 1.32
N ALA A 17 6.74 -19.62 1.97
CA ALA A 17 7.32 -18.43 1.35
C ALA A 17 8.67 -18.72 0.68
N ALA A 18 9.57 -19.43 1.38
CA ALA A 18 10.85 -19.81 0.82
C ALA A 18 10.74 -20.70 -0.42
N THR A 19 9.72 -21.58 -0.45
CA THR A 19 9.44 -22.43 -1.62
C THR A 19 8.98 -21.60 -2.80
N GLU A 20 7.99 -20.73 -2.61
CA GLU A 20 7.45 -19.89 -3.69
C GLU A 20 8.53 -18.97 -4.27
N MET A 21 9.35 -18.32 -3.44
CA MET A 21 10.42 -17.44 -3.93
C MET A 21 11.48 -18.19 -4.72
N THR A 22 11.90 -19.38 -4.25
CA THR A 22 12.97 -20.15 -4.90
C THR A 22 12.53 -20.83 -6.20
N ASN A 23 11.23 -21.11 -6.33
CA ASN A 23 10.60 -21.58 -7.57
C ASN A 23 10.36 -20.44 -8.57
N ASN A 24 10.16 -19.21 -8.10
CA ASN A 24 9.81 -18.05 -8.92
C ASN A 24 10.94 -16.99 -8.96
N GLY A 25 12.13 -17.40 -9.39
CA GLY A 25 13.18 -16.45 -9.81
C GLY A 25 14.26 -16.11 -8.76
N LEU A 26 14.14 -16.55 -7.50
CA LEU A 26 15.21 -16.30 -6.53
C LEU A 26 16.44 -17.20 -6.78
N THR A 27 17.58 -16.57 -7.10
CA THR A 27 18.87 -17.25 -7.29
C THR A 27 19.65 -17.37 -5.98
N GLY A 28 20.59 -18.32 -5.90
CA GLY A 28 21.43 -18.50 -4.72
C GLY A 28 22.25 -17.26 -4.33
N PRO A 29 22.94 -16.59 -5.27
CA PRO A 29 23.62 -15.33 -4.98
C PRO A 29 22.66 -14.23 -4.50
N LYS A 30 21.48 -14.09 -5.13
CA LYS A 30 20.51 -13.04 -4.76
C LYS A 30 19.90 -13.28 -3.37
N LEU A 31 19.66 -14.54 -3.01
CA LEU A 31 19.26 -14.94 -1.65
C LEU A 31 20.26 -14.44 -0.62
N VAL A 32 21.55 -14.74 -0.83
CA VAL A 32 22.64 -14.34 0.07
C VAL A 32 22.74 -12.82 0.15
N GLU A 33 22.71 -12.14 -1.00
CA GLU A 33 22.75 -10.67 -1.07
C GLU A 33 21.64 -10.03 -0.22
N ILE A 34 20.39 -10.46 -0.42
CA ILE A 34 19.23 -9.87 0.28
C ILE A 34 19.28 -10.20 1.78
N THR A 35 19.42 -11.48 2.13
CA THR A 35 19.36 -11.91 3.54
C THR A 35 20.55 -11.37 4.35
N SER A 36 21.74 -11.25 3.75
CA SER A 36 22.91 -10.67 4.42
C SER A 36 22.77 -9.16 4.61
N SER A 37 22.11 -8.44 3.69
CA SER A 37 21.80 -7.01 3.87
C SER A 37 20.97 -6.80 5.14
N TYR A 38 19.85 -7.51 5.28
CA TYR A 38 19.01 -7.39 6.48
C TYR A 38 19.70 -7.91 7.76
N ALA A 39 20.55 -8.94 7.64
CA ALA A 39 21.35 -9.43 8.75
C ALA A 39 22.26 -8.32 9.31
N VAL A 40 22.90 -7.53 8.43
CA VAL A 40 23.67 -6.34 8.83
C VAL A 40 22.78 -5.27 9.45
N ASP A 41 21.68 -4.90 8.78
CA ASP A 41 20.78 -3.82 9.22
C ASP A 41 20.19 -4.10 10.61
N TYR A 42 19.83 -5.36 10.86
CA TYR A 42 19.25 -5.78 12.13
C TYR A 42 20.27 -6.31 13.14
N SER A 43 21.55 -6.35 12.79
CA SER A 43 22.62 -6.94 13.62
C SER A 43 22.31 -8.38 14.06
N ILE A 44 21.85 -9.21 13.11
CA ILE A 44 21.48 -10.62 13.29
C ILE A 44 22.51 -11.49 12.56
N ASP A 45 22.97 -12.56 13.22
CA ASP A 45 23.81 -13.57 12.55
C ASP A 45 22.93 -14.59 11.81
N ILE A 46 23.30 -14.91 10.58
CA ILE A 46 22.56 -15.84 9.71
C ILE A 46 23.46 -16.98 9.25
N PRO A 47 22.95 -18.22 9.19
CA PRO A 47 23.76 -19.40 8.88
C PRO A 47 24.32 -19.39 7.44
N HIS A 48 23.60 -18.80 6.48
CA HIS A 48 23.96 -18.82 5.06
C HIS A 48 24.23 -17.42 4.52
N ALA A 49 25.27 -16.75 5.04
CA ALA A 49 25.67 -15.39 4.67
C ALA A 49 26.58 -15.28 3.42
N ARG A 50 26.94 -16.40 2.79
CA ARG A 50 27.85 -16.44 1.62
C ARG A 50 27.38 -17.45 0.58
N TYR A 51 27.73 -17.22 -0.68
CA TYR A 51 27.49 -18.14 -1.79
C TYR A 51 28.84 -18.70 -2.31
N PRO A 52 28.96 -20.02 -2.58
CA PRO A 52 27.98 -21.07 -2.30
C PRO A 52 27.80 -21.30 -0.78
N PHE A 53 26.59 -21.69 -0.38
CA PHE A 53 26.26 -22.02 1.01
C PHE A 53 26.23 -23.53 1.23
N ASP A 54 26.45 -23.96 2.47
CA ASP A 54 26.38 -25.36 2.88
C ASP A 54 24.95 -25.73 3.28
N SER A 55 24.09 -25.93 2.28
CA SER A 55 22.69 -26.31 2.48
C SER A 55 22.20 -27.22 1.35
N PRO A 56 21.30 -28.19 1.61
CA PRO A 56 20.83 -29.13 0.59
C PRO A 56 20.18 -28.47 -0.62
N ASN A 57 19.57 -27.30 -0.46
CA ASN A 57 18.94 -26.55 -1.54
C ASN A 57 18.69 -25.09 -1.13
N LYS A 58 18.40 -24.23 -2.12
CA LYS A 58 18.09 -22.80 -1.91
C LYS A 58 16.94 -22.58 -0.92
N ARG A 59 15.92 -23.45 -0.95
CA ARG A 59 14.73 -23.32 -0.09
C ARG A 59 15.11 -23.52 1.39
N THR A 60 15.92 -24.53 1.70
CA THR A 60 16.42 -24.76 3.06
C THR A 60 17.31 -23.60 3.51
N ALA A 61 18.23 -23.14 2.66
CA ALA A 61 19.10 -21.99 2.99
C ALA A 61 18.30 -20.72 3.31
N LEU A 62 17.29 -20.40 2.50
CA LEU A 62 16.43 -19.25 2.75
C LEU A 62 15.61 -19.41 4.03
N LEU A 63 15.05 -20.60 4.26
CA LEU A 63 14.28 -20.89 5.47
C LEU A 63 15.14 -20.70 6.72
N ASP A 64 16.34 -21.27 6.76
CA ASP A 64 17.25 -21.18 7.90
C ASP A 64 17.62 -19.72 8.18
N ASN A 65 17.94 -18.93 7.15
CA ASN A 65 18.21 -17.49 7.30
C ASN A 65 16.98 -16.74 7.83
N LEU A 66 15.79 -16.94 7.26
CA LEU A 66 14.57 -16.24 7.67
C LEU A 66 14.17 -16.55 9.12
N LEU A 67 14.44 -17.77 9.61
CA LEU A 67 14.12 -18.16 10.98
C LEU A 67 14.98 -17.47 12.05
N CYS A 68 16.11 -16.85 11.67
CA CYS A 68 16.91 -16.02 12.58
C CYS A 68 16.26 -14.66 12.89
N PHE A 69 15.34 -14.18 12.05
CA PHE A 69 14.69 -12.88 12.21
C PHE A 69 13.46 -12.96 13.13
N SER A 70 13.14 -11.86 13.82
CA SER A 70 11.90 -11.73 14.59
C SER A 70 10.67 -11.81 13.67
N PRO A 71 9.46 -12.13 14.17
CA PRO A 71 8.25 -12.22 13.33
C PRO A 71 7.97 -10.96 12.50
N LYS A 72 8.26 -9.79 13.07
CA LYS A 72 8.13 -8.49 12.41
C LYS A 72 9.12 -8.33 11.26
N GLN A 73 10.39 -8.67 11.50
CA GLN A 73 11.42 -8.65 10.46
C GLN A 73 11.15 -9.73 9.38
N GLN A 74 10.68 -10.91 9.76
CA GLN A 74 10.25 -11.96 8.82
C GLN A 74 9.16 -11.45 7.88
N TYR A 75 8.14 -10.77 8.42
CA TYR A 75 7.09 -10.15 7.63
C TYR A 75 7.67 -9.17 6.61
N GLN A 76 8.49 -8.22 7.07
CA GLN A 76 9.07 -7.18 6.23
C GLN A 76 9.96 -7.77 5.12
N ILE A 77 10.87 -8.69 5.47
CA ILE A 77 11.78 -9.31 4.52
C ILE A 77 10.99 -10.10 3.46
N ILE A 78 9.99 -10.89 3.88
CA ILE A 78 9.19 -11.69 2.93
C ILE A 78 8.42 -10.77 1.98
N ARG A 79 7.79 -9.70 2.50
CA ARG A 79 7.05 -8.71 1.70
C ARG A 79 7.96 -8.05 0.66
N GLU A 80 9.11 -7.52 1.08
CA GLU A 80 10.03 -6.81 0.19
C GLU A 80 10.72 -7.74 -0.81
N MET A 81 10.97 -9.00 -0.43
CA MET A 81 11.45 -10.01 -1.39
C MET A 81 10.43 -10.32 -2.48
N CYS A 82 9.13 -10.37 -2.15
CA CYS A 82 8.07 -10.50 -3.16
C CYS A 82 8.10 -9.34 -4.16
N ASP A 83 8.27 -8.10 -3.69
CA ASP A 83 8.34 -6.91 -4.55
C ASP A 83 9.56 -6.91 -5.45
N ARG A 84 10.74 -7.24 -4.91
CA ARG A 84 11.98 -7.29 -5.68
C ARG A 84 11.97 -8.38 -6.74
N LEU A 85 11.32 -9.51 -6.48
CA LEU A 85 11.22 -10.64 -7.42
C LEU A 85 10.09 -10.49 -8.44
N ASN A 86 9.09 -9.66 -8.14
CA ASN A 86 7.92 -9.46 -8.98
C ASN A 86 7.52 -7.97 -9.06
N PRO A 87 8.41 -7.09 -9.57
CA PRO A 87 8.17 -5.64 -9.59
C PRO A 87 6.93 -5.25 -10.41
N ASP A 88 6.65 -6.00 -11.49
CA ASP A 88 5.52 -5.74 -12.38
C ASP A 88 4.22 -6.44 -11.92
N GLY A 89 4.26 -7.19 -10.82
CA GLY A 89 3.07 -7.89 -10.30
C GLY A 89 2.56 -9.06 -11.16
N ASN A 90 3.33 -9.53 -12.16
CA ASN A 90 2.87 -10.52 -13.14
C ASN A 90 3.05 -11.99 -12.70
N VAL A 91 3.84 -12.27 -11.65
CA VAL A 91 4.02 -13.63 -11.12
C VAL A 91 2.91 -13.97 -10.12
N ALA A 92 1.87 -14.66 -10.60
CA ALA A 92 0.67 -15.01 -9.81
C ALA A 92 0.98 -15.68 -8.46
N ALA A 93 1.98 -16.57 -8.41
CA ALA A 93 2.38 -17.26 -7.18
C ALA A 93 2.93 -16.29 -6.11
N LEU A 94 3.73 -15.29 -6.52
CA LEU A 94 4.29 -14.30 -5.62
C LEU A 94 3.24 -13.27 -5.18
N VAL A 95 2.29 -12.91 -6.06
CA VAL A 95 1.12 -12.11 -5.69
C VAL A 95 0.28 -12.84 -4.64
N ALA A 96 -0.01 -14.13 -4.85
CA ALA A 96 -0.79 -14.94 -3.92
C ALA A 96 -0.09 -15.09 -2.55
N LEU A 97 1.23 -15.31 -2.55
CA LEU A 97 2.02 -15.35 -1.32
C LEU A 97 1.92 -14.02 -0.56
N LYS A 98 2.08 -12.89 -1.26
CA LYS A 98 2.05 -11.55 -0.65
C LYS A 98 0.67 -11.21 -0.07
N VAL A 99 -0.40 -11.55 -0.80
CA VAL A 99 -1.78 -11.42 -0.34
C VAL A 99 -2.02 -12.27 0.91
N LYS A 100 -1.55 -13.52 0.91
CA LYS A 100 -1.69 -14.41 2.07
C LYS A 100 -0.91 -13.89 3.28
N LEU A 101 0.31 -13.39 3.07
CA LEU A 101 1.14 -12.75 4.09
C LEU A 101 0.38 -11.59 4.74
N PHE A 102 -0.18 -10.69 3.91
CA PHE A 102 -0.94 -9.54 4.39
C PHE A 102 -2.20 -9.97 5.17
N ASN A 103 -3.02 -10.86 4.62
CA ASN A 103 -4.29 -11.24 5.25
C ASN A 103 -4.11 -11.94 6.61
N GLU A 104 -3.08 -12.79 6.74
CA GLU A 104 -2.86 -13.59 7.95
C GLU A 104 -1.97 -12.88 8.98
N TYR A 105 -1.09 -11.97 8.55
CA TYR A 105 0.01 -11.45 9.39
C TYR A 105 0.16 -9.92 9.35
N ARG A 106 -0.84 -9.17 8.88
CA ARG A 106 -0.82 -7.69 8.82
C ARG A 106 -0.47 -6.99 10.14
N ASP A 107 -0.67 -7.63 11.29
CA ASP A 107 -0.35 -7.03 12.59
C ASP A 107 1.17 -6.81 12.78
N PHE A 108 2.00 -7.45 11.94
CA PHE A 108 3.45 -7.21 11.88
C PHE A 108 3.88 -6.13 10.89
N ALA A 109 2.93 -5.55 10.15
CA ALA A 109 3.19 -4.44 9.28
C ALA A 109 3.69 -3.23 10.08
N ASP A 110 4.85 -2.71 9.72
CA ASP A 110 5.22 -1.36 10.13
C ASP A 110 4.34 -0.36 9.38
N LEU A 111 3.39 0.24 10.10
CA LEU A 111 2.68 1.44 9.65
C LEU A 111 3.59 2.69 9.70
N ASP A 112 4.78 2.58 10.32
CA ASP A 112 5.60 3.73 10.70
C ASP A 112 6.82 3.98 9.78
N ASN A 113 7.04 3.16 8.75
CA ASN A 113 8.12 3.36 7.76
C ASN A 113 7.55 3.96 6.46
N GLU A 114 7.00 5.17 6.55
CA GLU A 114 6.62 5.99 5.38
C GLU A 114 7.51 7.23 5.33
N ASP A 115 8.20 7.43 4.20
CA ASP A 115 9.12 8.53 3.92
C ASP A 115 8.57 9.89 4.43
N ALA A 116 9.41 10.64 5.13
CA ALA A 116 9.04 11.79 5.98
C ALA A 116 8.18 12.89 5.31
N ILE A 117 8.18 12.98 3.98
CA ILE A 117 7.35 13.91 3.21
C ILE A 117 5.98 13.30 2.86
N HIS A 118 5.94 12.02 2.46
CA HIS A 118 4.70 11.27 2.21
C HIS A 118 3.90 11.11 3.50
N SER A 119 4.57 10.79 4.61
CA SER A 119 3.90 10.65 5.91
C SER A 119 3.22 11.95 6.34
N THR A 120 3.80 13.14 6.08
CA THR A 120 3.14 14.40 6.49
C THR A 120 1.82 14.63 5.76
N LEU A 121 1.77 14.43 4.44
CA LEU A 121 0.54 14.59 3.66
C LEU A 121 -0.54 13.58 4.10
N ILE A 122 -0.13 12.32 4.30
CA ILE A 122 -1.02 11.22 4.71
C ILE A 122 -1.52 11.43 6.13
N ILE A 123 -0.65 11.76 7.09
CA ILE A 123 -0.99 12.04 8.49
C ILE A 123 -2.00 13.19 8.55
N GLU A 124 -1.75 14.29 7.83
CA GLU A 124 -2.68 15.40 7.78
C GLU A 124 -4.03 14.98 7.19
N ALA A 125 -4.06 14.31 6.03
CA ALA A 125 -5.30 13.86 5.41
C ALA A 125 -6.11 12.97 6.37
N ARG A 126 -5.46 12.01 7.05
CA ARG A 126 -6.08 11.15 8.07
C ARG A 126 -6.62 11.92 9.26
N HIS A 127 -5.89 12.95 9.71
CA HIS A 127 -6.33 13.81 10.80
C HIS A 127 -7.61 14.56 10.44
N TRP A 128 -7.67 15.20 9.26
CA TRP A 128 -8.85 15.91 8.78
C TRP A 128 -10.05 14.98 8.56
N LEU A 129 -9.81 13.73 8.16
CA LEU A 129 -10.84 12.71 7.99
C LEU A 129 -11.45 12.18 9.30
N SER A 130 -10.97 12.62 10.47
CA SER A 130 -11.53 12.18 11.77
C SER A 130 -13.04 12.48 11.92
N GLU A 131 -13.55 13.54 11.29
CA GLU A 131 -14.98 13.88 11.24
C GLU A 131 -15.79 13.08 10.20
N TYR A 132 -15.11 12.30 9.34
CA TYR A 132 -15.70 11.60 8.19
C TYR A 132 -15.34 10.09 8.25
N PRO A 133 -15.94 9.33 9.18
CA PRO A 133 -15.50 7.98 9.51
C PRO A 133 -15.60 6.99 8.33
N GLU A 134 -16.59 7.16 7.46
CA GLU A 134 -16.75 6.32 6.26
C GLU A 134 -15.62 6.52 5.26
N THR A 135 -15.31 7.77 4.91
CA THR A 135 -14.17 8.09 4.05
C THR A 135 -12.85 7.69 4.72
N LYS A 136 -12.70 7.96 6.02
CA LYS A 136 -11.49 7.60 6.78
C LYS A 136 -11.21 6.10 6.71
N LYS A 137 -12.23 5.27 6.85
CA LYS A 137 -12.10 3.81 6.77
C LYS A 137 -11.54 3.38 5.41
N LEU A 138 -12.12 3.85 4.31
CA LEU A 138 -11.63 3.53 2.96
C LEU A 138 -10.21 4.04 2.74
N PHE A 139 -9.89 5.24 3.23
CA PHE A 139 -8.55 5.80 3.14
C PHE A 139 -7.51 4.98 3.94
N ASP A 140 -7.85 4.56 5.16
CA ASP A 140 -6.99 3.70 5.99
C ASP A 140 -6.83 2.30 5.34
N GLU A 141 -7.87 1.75 4.71
CA GLU A 141 -7.82 0.49 3.97
C GLU A 141 -6.93 0.59 2.72
N ALA A 142 -7.08 1.68 1.95
CA ALA A 142 -6.22 1.99 0.82
C ALA A 142 -4.75 2.12 1.26
N LEU A 143 -4.50 2.82 2.36
CA LEU A 143 -3.16 3.02 2.92
C LEU A 143 -2.54 1.68 3.31
N GLN A 144 -3.29 0.82 3.99
CA GLN A 144 -2.81 -0.51 4.34
C GLN A 144 -2.49 -1.32 3.08
N LYS A 145 -3.36 -1.34 2.07
CA LYS A 145 -3.09 -2.08 0.82
C LYS A 145 -1.86 -1.55 0.09
N HIS A 146 -1.71 -0.22 0.02
CA HIS A 146 -0.55 0.44 -0.57
C HIS A 146 0.75 0.13 0.16
N ALA A 147 0.80 0.32 1.49
CA ALA A 147 1.99 0.06 2.30
C ALA A 147 2.48 -1.39 2.15
N HIS A 148 1.56 -2.29 1.79
CA HIS A 148 1.85 -3.69 1.54
C HIS A 148 2.08 -4.04 0.08
N GLY A 149 1.99 -3.09 -0.85
CA GLY A 149 2.10 -3.28 -2.30
C GLY A 149 1.22 -4.44 -2.80
N VAL A 150 0.04 -4.60 -2.24
CA VAL A 150 -0.95 -5.61 -2.64
C VAL A 150 -2.23 -4.92 -3.09
N PHE A 151 -3.02 -5.61 -3.91
CA PHE A 151 -4.35 -5.18 -4.30
C PHE A 151 -4.37 -3.76 -4.91
N GLN A 152 -3.44 -3.45 -5.82
CA GLN A 152 -3.27 -2.13 -6.42
C GLN A 152 -4.59 -1.55 -6.96
N ARG A 153 -5.37 -2.36 -7.70
CA ARG A 153 -6.69 -1.96 -8.19
C ARG A 153 -7.66 -1.60 -7.08
N ASN A 154 -7.72 -2.42 -6.02
CA ASN A 154 -8.59 -2.14 -4.88
C ASN A 154 -8.14 -0.89 -4.12
N THR A 155 -6.83 -0.66 -3.99
CA THR A 155 -6.31 0.59 -3.44
C THR A 155 -6.84 1.79 -4.20
N LEU A 156 -6.77 1.74 -5.54
CA LEU A 156 -7.31 2.83 -6.37
C LEU A 156 -8.83 2.97 -6.27
N ASP A 157 -9.58 1.86 -6.18
CA ASP A 157 -11.04 1.91 -6.02
C ASP A 157 -11.45 2.47 -4.64
N ASP A 158 -10.76 2.08 -3.56
CA ASP A 158 -10.97 2.62 -2.22
C ASP A 158 -10.73 4.14 -2.20
N LEU A 159 -9.65 4.61 -2.84
CA LEU A 159 -9.33 6.03 -2.97
C LEU A 159 -10.42 6.79 -3.75
N ARG A 160 -10.88 6.23 -4.88
CA ARG A 160 -11.96 6.79 -5.70
C ARG A 160 -13.26 6.88 -4.90
N LEU A 161 -13.65 5.79 -4.25
CA LEU A 161 -14.88 5.71 -3.46
C LEU A 161 -14.81 6.64 -2.24
N GLY A 162 -13.66 6.67 -1.55
CA GLY A 162 -13.43 7.54 -0.40
C GLY A 162 -13.61 9.02 -0.76
N LEU A 163 -13.02 9.46 -1.88
CA LEU A 163 -13.20 10.82 -2.38
C LEU A 163 -14.66 11.10 -2.77
N GLU A 164 -15.33 10.16 -3.43
CA GLU A 164 -16.74 10.32 -3.80
C GLU A 164 -17.65 10.48 -2.57
N ILE A 165 -17.47 9.64 -1.56
CA ILE A 165 -18.23 9.71 -0.30
C ILE A 165 -17.99 11.05 0.40
N LEU A 166 -16.72 11.50 0.47
CA LEU A 166 -16.40 12.79 1.07
C LEU A 166 -17.12 13.94 0.36
N ILE A 167 -17.07 13.98 -0.97
CA ILE A 167 -17.69 15.06 -1.74
C ILE A 167 -19.22 15.02 -1.62
N ARG A 168 -19.83 13.82 -1.60
CA ARG A 168 -21.26 13.65 -1.32
C ARG A 168 -21.66 14.23 0.04
N GLN A 169 -20.86 13.98 1.06
CA GLN A 169 -21.08 14.52 2.41
C GLN A 169 -20.92 16.04 2.42
N LEU A 170 -19.87 16.59 1.79
CA LEU A 170 -19.63 18.04 1.72
C LEU A 170 -20.74 18.79 0.98
N PHE A 171 -21.26 18.21 -0.11
CA PHE A 171 -22.27 18.85 -0.95
C PHE A 171 -23.70 18.41 -0.61
N SER A 172 -23.86 17.57 0.42
CA SER A 172 -25.14 17.00 0.86
C SER A 172 -25.96 16.42 -0.30
N ASN A 173 -25.31 15.63 -1.17
CA ASN A 173 -25.93 15.01 -2.34
C ASN A 173 -25.48 13.55 -2.51
N GLN A 174 -26.01 12.85 -3.53
CA GLN A 174 -25.66 11.46 -3.84
C GLN A 174 -25.12 11.27 -5.27
N LYS A 175 -24.58 12.33 -5.87
CA LYS A 175 -24.05 12.29 -7.24
C LYS A 175 -22.71 11.55 -7.27
N SER A 176 -22.40 10.90 -8.40
CA SER A 176 -21.04 10.39 -8.65
C SER A 176 -20.09 11.56 -8.91
N LEU A 177 -18.77 11.32 -8.81
CA LEU A 177 -17.75 12.34 -9.11
C LEU A 177 -18.02 13.02 -10.46
N GLU A 178 -18.15 12.24 -11.54
CA GLU A 178 -18.32 12.75 -12.91
C GLU A 178 -19.55 13.66 -13.09
N ASN A 179 -20.57 13.50 -12.25
CA ASN A 179 -21.84 14.24 -12.33
C ASN A 179 -21.87 15.49 -11.45
N GLN A 180 -20.76 15.88 -10.81
CA GLN A 180 -20.71 17.05 -9.93
C GLN A 180 -19.45 17.92 -10.05
N MET A 181 -18.75 17.86 -11.19
CA MET A 181 -17.57 18.70 -11.47
C MET A 181 -17.85 20.20 -11.29
N SER A 182 -18.98 20.69 -11.79
CA SER A 182 -19.37 22.10 -11.61
C SER A 182 -19.58 22.47 -10.14
N ALA A 183 -20.11 21.56 -9.32
CA ALA A 183 -20.27 21.78 -7.88
C ALA A 183 -18.90 21.85 -7.17
N ILE A 184 -17.91 21.08 -7.63
CA ILE A 184 -16.53 21.15 -7.11
C ILE A 184 -15.93 22.53 -7.39
N GLY A 185 -15.99 23.00 -8.63
CA GLY A 185 -15.48 24.33 -8.98
C GLY A 185 -16.19 25.46 -8.22
N ASN A 186 -17.51 25.35 -8.04
CA ASN A 186 -18.28 26.33 -7.27
C ASN A 186 -17.92 26.31 -5.78
N PHE A 187 -17.79 25.13 -5.17
CA PHE A 187 -17.39 25.00 -3.77
C PHE A 187 -16.06 25.70 -3.48
N VAL A 188 -15.06 25.53 -4.35
CA VAL A 188 -13.77 26.21 -4.19
C VAL A 188 -13.92 27.73 -4.25
N LYS A 189 -14.74 28.25 -5.17
CA LYS A 189 -15.01 29.71 -5.29
C LYS A 189 -15.75 30.26 -4.07
N GLU A 190 -16.79 29.57 -3.63
CA GLU A 190 -17.62 29.95 -2.48
C GLU A 190 -16.81 29.96 -1.17
N LYS A 191 -15.82 29.09 -1.06
CA LYS A 191 -14.89 29.02 0.08
C LYS A 191 -13.65 29.92 -0.05
N GLY A 192 -13.69 30.91 -0.94
CA GLY A 192 -12.65 31.94 -1.04
C GLY A 192 -11.43 31.57 -1.91
N GLY A 193 -11.49 30.46 -2.65
CA GLY A 193 -10.47 30.09 -3.63
C GLY A 193 -10.51 30.99 -4.87
N SER A 194 -9.35 31.19 -5.50
CA SER A 194 -9.27 31.99 -6.74
C SER A 194 -10.01 31.30 -7.89
N PRO A 195 -10.59 32.06 -8.85
CA PRO A 195 -11.24 31.47 -10.02
C PRO A 195 -10.32 30.54 -10.83
N GLN A 196 -9.04 30.88 -10.92
CA GLN A 196 -8.03 30.08 -11.61
C GLN A 196 -7.80 28.75 -10.91
N LEU A 197 -7.65 28.77 -9.57
CA LEU A 197 -7.49 27.55 -8.78
C LEU A 197 -8.75 26.68 -8.86
N ALA A 198 -9.94 27.27 -8.75
CA ALA A 198 -11.20 26.53 -8.85
C ALA A 198 -11.33 25.81 -10.20
N ASN A 199 -11.03 26.50 -11.30
CA ASN A 199 -11.09 25.91 -12.65
C ASN A 199 -10.02 24.80 -12.82
N MET A 200 -8.82 25.00 -12.28
CA MET A 200 -7.77 23.98 -12.32
C MET A 200 -8.16 22.75 -11.48
N PHE A 201 -8.68 22.97 -10.28
CA PHE A 201 -9.06 21.92 -9.34
C PHE A 201 -10.20 21.06 -9.92
N GLU A 202 -11.21 21.68 -10.52
CA GLU A 202 -12.26 20.97 -11.28
C GLU A 202 -11.65 20.07 -12.37
N LYS A 203 -10.69 20.57 -13.15
CA LYS A 203 -10.03 19.78 -14.20
C LYS A 203 -9.17 18.64 -13.68
N LEU A 204 -8.48 18.84 -12.56
CA LEU A 204 -7.69 17.79 -11.91
C LEU A 204 -8.60 16.66 -11.41
N VAL A 205 -9.73 16.99 -10.78
CA VAL A 205 -10.68 15.97 -10.32
C VAL A 205 -11.39 15.28 -11.51
N ASP A 206 -11.66 15.99 -12.60
CA ASP A 206 -12.19 15.41 -13.85
C ASP A 206 -11.21 14.38 -14.46
N TYR A 207 -9.94 14.74 -14.61
CA TYR A 207 -8.93 13.82 -15.14
C TYR A 207 -8.66 12.65 -14.20
N TYR A 208 -8.62 12.89 -12.88
CA TYR A 208 -8.56 11.83 -11.88
C TYR A 208 -9.72 10.85 -12.04
N THR A 209 -10.96 11.35 -12.17
CA THR A 209 -12.16 10.52 -12.32
C THR A 209 -12.13 9.71 -13.61
N LYS A 210 -11.66 10.30 -14.73
CA LYS A 210 -11.50 9.61 -16.01
C LYS A 210 -10.46 8.49 -15.95
N TYR A 211 -9.30 8.77 -15.36
CA TYR A 211 -8.26 7.76 -15.13
C TYR A 211 -8.81 6.58 -14.33
N GLN A 212 -9.42 6.87 -13.18
CA GLN A 212 -10.02 5.88 -12.30
C GLN A 212 -11.11 5.06 -13.02
N ASN A 213 -11.97 5.68 -13.82
CA ASN A 213 -12.97 4.96 -14.60
C ASN A 213 -12.33 4.02 -15.64
N THR A 214 -11.29 4.44 -16.35
CA THR A 214 -10.62 3.60 -17.36
C THR A 214 -9.90 2.42 -16.73
N TYR A 215 -9.01 2.67 -15.78
CA TYR A 215 -8.03 1.69 -15.29
C TYR A 215 -8.49 0.92 -14.06
N VAL A 216 -9.60 1.30 -13.42
CA VAL A 216 -10.10 0.63 -12.21
C VAL A 216 -11.49 0.02 -12.41
N LYS A 217 -12.32 0.54 -13.32
CA LYS A 217 -13.62 -0.08 -13.63
C LYS A 217 -13.55 -1.07 -14.79
N HIS A 218 -12.77 -0.79 -15.84
CA HIS A 218 -12.90 -1.50 -17.11
C HIS A 218 -11.71 -2.39 -17.49
N ASP A 219 -10.53 -2.16 -16.94
CA ASP A 219 -9.32 -2.91 -17.28
C ASP A 219 -8.59 -3.37 -16.01
N ASP A 220 -8.09 -4.61 -15.97
CA ASP A 220 -7.23 -5.10 -14.86
C ASP A 220 -5.75 -4.67 -15.06
N ALA A 221 -5.51 -3.75 -16.00
CA ALA A 221 -4.20 -3.25 -16.39
C ALA A 221 -3.74 -2.03 -15.56
N VAL A 222 -3.82 -2.12 -14.22
CA VAL A 222 -3.32 -1.06 -13.34
C VAL A 222 -1.80 -0.99 -13.42
N VAL A 223 -1.26 0.18 -13.77
CA VAL A 223 0.19 0.42 -13.76
C VAL A 223 0.62 0.66 -12.32
N THR A 224 1.31 -0.31 -11.71
CA THR A 224 1.73 -0.26 -10.29
C THR A 224 2.50 1.02 -9.94
N ALA A 225 3.35 1.50 -10.85
CA ALA A 225 4.14 2.72 -10.65
C ALA A 225 3.30 4.01 -10.54
N GLU A 226 2.04 3.99 -10.96
CA GLU A 226 1.14 5.15 -10.88
C GLU A 226 0.33 5.19 -9.59
N VAL A 227 0.25 4.07 -8.84
CA VAL A 227 -0.61 3.93 -7.66
C VAL A 227 -0.26 4.95 -6.58
N GLU A 228 1.03 5.15 -6.33
CA GLU A 228 1.53 6.10 -5.35
C GLU A 228 1.13 7.55 -5.70
N PHE A 229 1.32 7.93 -6.97
CA PHE A 229 0.92 9.24 -7.46
C PHE A 229 -0.60 9.48 -7.29
N VAL A 230 -1.42 8.48 -7.59
CA VAL A 230 -2.89 8.59 -7.45
C VAL A 230 -3.28 8.69 -5.97
N PHE A 231 -2.57 8.00 -5.08
CA PHE A 231 -2.74 8.08 -3.64
C PHE A 231 -2.46 9.50 -3.10
N GLU A 232 -1.32 10.08 -3.50
CA GLU A 232 -0.96 11.45 -3.14
C GLU A 232 -1.95 12.49 -3.67
N LEU A 233 -2.41 12.30 -4.90
CA LEU A 233 -3.38 13.18 -5.53
C LEU A 233 -4.71 13.14 -4.76
N THR A 234 -5.15 11.95 -4.35
CA THR A 234 -6.34 11.76 -3.51
C THR A 234 -6.18 12.43 -2.14
N SER A 235 -5.03 12.21 -1.50
CA SER A 235 -4.69 12.83 -0.21
C SER A 235 -4.71 14.35 -0.30
N SER A 236 -4.18 14.90 -1.40
CA SER A 236 -4.18 16.33 -1.68
C SER A 236 -5.58 16.89 -1.90
N PHE A 237 -6.45 16.19 -2.63
CA PHE A 237 -7.85 16.59 -2.80
C PHE A 237 -8.59 16.62 -1.47
N ILE A 238 -8.52 15.53 -0.69
CA ILE A 238 -9.15 15.42 0.63
C ILE A 238 -8.71 16.57 1.53
N LYS A 239 -7.40 16.79 1.66
CA LYS A 239 -6.83 17.87 2.46
C LYS A 239 -7.31 19.24 2.01
N HIS A 240 -7.37 19.50 0.70
CA HIS A 240 -7.82 20.79 0.18
C HIS A 240 -9.31 21.03 0.45
N PHE A 241 -10.18 20.05 0.16
CA PHE A 241 -11.61 20.14 0.44
C PHE A 241 -11.90 20.43 1.92
N LEU A 242 -11.24 19.70 2.82
CA LEU A 242 -11.47 19.82 4.26
C LEU A 242 -10.92 21.11 4.85
N ARG A 243 -9.79 21.61 4.34
CA ARG A 243 -9.27 22.94 4.69
C ARG A 243 -10.23 24.05 4.26
N LEU A 244 -10.76 24.00 3.04
CA LEU A 244 -11.75 24.97 2.55
C LEU A 244 -13.09 24.89 3.30
N LYS A 245 -13.52 23.69 3.70
CA LYS A 245 -14.71 23.52 4.55
C LYS A 245 -14.55 24.20 5.91
N SER A 246 -13.35 24.13 6.48
CA SER A 246 -13.01 24.62 7.81
C SER A 246 -12.60 26.11 7.84
N ALA A 247 -12.42 26.71 6.67
CA ALA A 247 -12.28 28.15 6.47
C ALA A 247 -13.66 28.82 6.36
#